data_AF-A0A670IPR2-F1
#
_entry.id   AF-A0A670IPR2-F1
#
_cell.length_a   1.000
_cell.length_b   1.000
_cell.length_c   1.000
_cell.angle_alpha   90.00
_cell.angle_beta   90.00
_cell.angle_gamma   90.00
#
_symmetry.space_group_name_H-M   'P 1'
#
loop_
_entity.id
_entity.type
_entity.pdbx_description
1 polymer ?
#
loop_
_entity_poly.entity_id
_entity_poly.type
_entity_poly.pdbx_seq_one_letter_code
_entity_poly.pdbx_strand_id
1 'polypeptide(L)'
;MADSLRRLINNETCRILQEKLENWYKDYHINSCDQNLTRCCEIMELNSMIQGQLFTILNKTSQEGGHYAGVDTIKSRLLPWLGTCFSSHTCGSSSHLQESREKDRWMKELACTRDQEIHQLEKELSSTRLQLSFVQQDLAEAQVALEDTKAKSATTLLAAEDEIVQLKAELKASRVKEECALKNLDRMSDYEQQLQTLKDEIAILGAQKSLLQNRLALSRSPSPRSIRSRSPSPLPKRSSSPGRARLTNASRHARLVERFSDIYAQERLDAQSLLRSYVDDLEMVQRIIYTAVVESFRAAKMAFRQFKMRVRKTLSLSYSGPESLEDMAMDYIVRQEDLYDVQASVCEVIRAMNINPKISFPPETDFIMISGLIRELCRVAFSMQTLDPPLDISFGTDGELFSEYKYRRSYDSEFTAPLVAYHVWPALMEEDTVLVKGEAVTRRGAVRSRSRSSSPLRSGSPRI
;
A
#
# COMPACT_ATOMS: atom_id res chain seq x y z
N MET A 1 20.08 -82.49 42.59
CA MET A 1 20.36 -82.44 41.13
C MET A 1 20.51 -83.82 40.49
N ALA A 2 21.21 -84.78 41.13
CA ALA A 2 21.20 -86.18 40.72
C ALA A 2 19.78 -86.76 40.57
N ASP A 3 18.82 -86.35 41.40
CA ASP A 3 17.41 -86.82 41.30
C ASP A 3 16.63 -86.26 40.11
N SER A 4 17.01 -85.11 39.55
CA SER A 4 16.40 -84.56 38.33
C SER A 4 16.94 -85.26 37.08
N LEU A 5 18.24 -85.54 37.06
CA LEU A 5 18.86 -86.39 36.04
C LEU A 5 18.35 -87.83 36.12
N ARG A 6 18.24 -88.40 37.33
CA ARG A 6 17.66 -89.73 37.56
C ARG A 6 16.21 -89.82 37.11
N ARG A 7 15.42 -88.77 37.32
CA ARG A 7 14.05 -88.69 36.81
C ARG A 7 14.00 -88.61 35.28
N LEU A 8 14.89 -87.87 34.62
CA LEU A 8 14.97 -87.83 33.16
C LEU A 8 15.37 -89.20 32.58
N ILE A 9 16.33 -89.88 33.21
CA ILE A 9 16.81 -91.21 32.79
C ILE A 9 15.72 -92.28 33.00
N ASN A 10 14.98 -92.20 34.11
CA ASN A 10 13.87 -93.11 34.41
C ASN A 10 12.57 -92.74 33.70
N ASN A 11 12.53 -91.62 32.97
CA ASN A 11 11.36 -91.20 32.21
C ASN A 11 11.36 -91.92 30.86
N GLU A 12 10.32 -92.70 30.60
CA GLU A 12 10.19 -93.53 29.39
C GLU A 12 10.16 -92.68 28.10
N THR A 13 10.05 -91.34 28.18
CA THR A 13 9.96 -90.42 27.03
C THR A 13 11.12 -90.56 26.04
N CYS A 14 12.36 -90.75 26.50
CA CYS A 14 13.50 -90.96 25.60
C CYS A 14 13.42 -92.29 24.85
N ARG A 15 12.93 -93.33 25.52
CA ARG A 15 12.74 -94.66 24.94
C ARG A 15 11.57 -94.67 23.96
N ILE A 16 10.47 -93.99 24.29
CA ILE A 16 9.31 -93.80 23.40
C ILE A 16 9.71 -92.99 22.16
N LEU A 17 10.52 -91.93 22.31
CA LEU A 17 11.03 -91.17 21.17
C LEU A 17 11.81 -92.07 20.22
N GLN A 18 12.73 -92.89 20.76
CA GLN A 18 13.51 -93.83 19.96
C GLN A 18 12.62 -94.86 19.26
N GLU A 19 11.68 -95.48 19.98
CA GLU A 19 10.75 -96.46 19.41
C GLU A 19 9.89 -95.86 18.28
N LYS A 20 9.37 -94.65 18.47
CA LYS A 20 8.62 -93.93 17.42
C LYS A 20 9.49 -93.61 16.21
N LEU A 21 10.75 -93.24 16.41
CA LEU A 21 11.71 -92.97 15.32
C LEU A 21 12.01 -94.25 14.51
N GLU A 22 12.21 -95.36 15.19
CA GLU A 22 12.43 -96.67 14.57
C GLU A 22 11.19 -97.15 13.80
N ASN A 23 9.99 -96.97 14.36
CA ASN A 23 8.73 -97.29 13.68
C ASN A 23 8.49 -96.37 12.48
N TRP A 24 8.82 -95.09 12.59
CA TRP A 24 8.72 -94.17 11.46
C TRP A 24 9.70 -94.54 10.35
N TYR A 25 10.94 -94.90 10.68
CA TYR A 25 11.92 -95.36 9.70
C TYR A 25 11.47 -96.63 8.96
N LYS A 26 10.93 -97.63 9.68
CA LYS A 26 10.41 -98.87 9.09
C LYS A 26 9.26 -98.61 8.12
N ASP A 27 8.34 -97.72 8.48
CA ASP A 27 7.13 -97.46 7.69
C ASP A 27 7.28 -96.29 6.71
N TYR A 28 8.44 -95.61 6.66
CA TYR A 28 8.60 -94.32 5.98
C TYR A 28 8.16 -94.37 4.51
N HIS A 29 8.59 -95.42 3.80
CA HIS A 29 8.26 -95.61 2.38
C HIS A 29 6.86 -96.18 2.14
N ILE A 30 6.16 -96.62 3.18
CA ILE A 30 4.80 -97.17 3.11
C ILE A 30 3.76 -96.06 3.41
N ASN A 31 4.11 -95.13 4.30
CA ASN A 31 3.25 -94.02 4.70
C ASN A 31 3.07 -92.97 3.59
N SER A 32 1.92 -92.29 3.58
CA SER A 32 1.73 -91.09 2.77
C SER A 32 2.57 -89.92 3.29
N CYS A 33 2.75 -88.89 2.46
CA CYS A 33 3.45 -87.66 2.86
C CYS A 33 2.84 -87.05 4.14
N ASP A 34 1.51 -86.97 4.21
CA ASP A 34 0.79 -86.41 5.35
C ASP A 34 0.93 -87.25 6.63
N GLN A 35 0.93 -88.58 6.49
CA GLN A 35 1.21 -89.49 7.61
C GLN A 35 2.66 -89.38 8.10
N ASN A 36 3.62 -89.21 7.19
CA ASN A 36 5.02 -88.98 7.55
C ASN A 36 5.21 -87.61 8.21
N LEU A 37 4.53 -86.56 7.75
CA LEU A 37 4.55 -85.25 8.39
C LEU A 37 3.95 -85.31 9.79
N THR A 38 2.82 -86.01 9.96
CA THR A 38 2.18 -86.18 11.27
C THR A 38 3.11 -86.91 12.24
N ARG A 39 3.73 -88.02 11.82
CA ARG A 39 4.72 -88.75 12.64
C ARG A 39 5.95 -87.89 12.96
N CYS A 40 6.42 -87.07 12.02
CA CYS A 40 7.51 -86.12 12.24
C CYS A 40 7.16 -85.08 13.31
N CYS A 41 5.95 -84.50 13.25
CA CYS A 41 5.46 -83.56 14.25
C CYS A 41 5.40 -84.19 15.65
N GLU A 42 4.86 -85.42 15.78
CA GLU A 42 4.82 -86.13 17.06
C GLU A 42 6.23 -86.37 17.64
N ILE A 43 7.21 -86.70 16.78
CA ILE A 43 8.62 -86.87 17.18
C ILE A 43 9.22 -85.53 17.61
N MET A 44 8.92 -84.44 16.90
CA MET A 44 9.35 -83.10 17.27
C MET A 44 8.77 -82.65 18.61
N GLU A 45 7.50 -82.94 18.88
CA GLU A 45 6.84 -82.66 20.16
C GLU A 45 7.53 -83.40 21.31
N LEU A 46 7.76 -84.71 21.17
CA LEU A 46 8.49 -85.51 22.17
C LEU A 46 9.91 -85.01 22.38
N ASN A 47 10.62 -84.64 21.31
CA ASN A 47 11.95 -84.06 21.38
C ASN A 47 11.94 -82.70 22.09
N SER A 48 10.93 -81.86 21.87
CA SER A 48 10.79 -80.57 22.56
C SER A 48 10.60 -80.72 24.07
N MET A 49 9.86 -81.76 24.50
CA MET A 49 9.69 -82.07 25.92
C MET A 49 11.02 -82.47 26.58
N ILE A 50 11.79 -83.33 25.91
CA ILE A 50 13.12 -83.75 26.39
C ILE A 50 14.09 -82.55 26.43
N GLN A 51 14.10 -81.72 25.37
CA GLN A 51 14.88 -80.50 25.33
C GLN A 51 14.52 -79.56 26.48
N GLY A 52 13.22 -79.35 26.77
CA GLY A 52 12.78 -78.53 27.89
C GLY A 52 13.24 -79.05 29.25
N GLN A 53 13.22 -80.37 29.45
CA GLN A 53 13.75 -81.01 30.65
C GLN A 53 15.28 -80.82 30.77
N LEU A 54 16.02 -80.97 29.66
CA LEU A 54 17.46 -80.73 29.61
C LEU A 54 17.83 -79.28 29.86
N PHE A 55 17.08 -78.32 29.31
CA PHE A 55 17.28 -76.89 29.59
C PHE A 55 17.00 -76.54 31.04
N THR A 56 16.00 -77.17 31.65
CA THR A 56 15.73 -77.02 33.09
C THR A 56 16.90 -77.52 33.94
N ILE A 57 17.50 -78.65 33.56
CA ILE A 57 18.71 -79.17 34.21
C ILE A 57 19.88 -78.21 33.98
N LEU A 58 20.13 -77.78 32.73
CA LEU A 58 21.19 -76.84 32.39
C LEU A 58 21.11 -75.55 33.21
N ASN A 59 19.92 -74.96 33.35
CA ASN A 59 19.71 -73.74 34.11
C ASN A 59 19.96 -73.94 35.62
N LYS A 60 19.64 -75.12 36.16
CA LYS A 60 19.97 -75.45 37.56
C LYS A 60 21.48 -75.67 37.72
N THR A 61 22.12 -76.35 36.77
CA THR A 61 23.57 -76.57 36.77
C THR A 61 24.35 -75.26 36.67
N SER A 62 23.90 -74.30 35.86
CA SER A 62 24.58 -73.00 35.74
C SER A 62 24.46 -72.14 37.00
N GLN A 63 23.39 -72.32 37.79
CA GLN A 63 23.19 -71.58 39.04
C GLN A 63 24.06 -72.10 40.19
N GLU A 64 24.48 -73.38 40.16
CA GLU A 64 25.36 -73.96 41.19
C GLU A 64 26.81 -73.42 41.13
N GLY A 65 27.20 -72.81 40.01
CA GLY A 65 28.55 -72.30 39.75
C GLY A 65 28.87 -70.90 40.31
N GLY A 66 27.93 -70.23 40.99
CA GLY A 66 28.07 -68.82 41.39
C GLY A 66 28.01 -67.84 40.21
N HIS A 67 28.29 -66.56 40.45
CA HIS A 67 28.02 -65.47 39.48
C HIS A 67 28.74 -65.57 38.12
N TYR A 68 29.79 -66.38 37.98
CA TYR A 68 30.62 -66.42 36.77
C TYR A 68 30.95 -67.81 36.23
N ALA A 69 30.68 -68.91 36.95
CA ALA A 69 31.03 -70.23 36.42
C ALA A 69 29.97 -70.75 35.44
N GLY A 70 30.40 -71.36 34.33
CA GLY A 70 29.54 -71.93 33.28
C GLY A 70 29.13 -70.96 32.16
N VAL A 71 29.34 -69.65 32.33
CA VAL A 71 29.02 -68.64 31.30
C VAL A 71 29.85 -68.85 30.02
N ASP A 72 31.14 -69.17 30.15
CA ASP A 72 32.01 -69.40 29.00
C ASP A 72 31.65 -70.69 28.25
N THR A 73 31.18 -71.72 28.95
CA THR A 73 30.68 -72.97 28.34
C THR A 73 29.38 -72.72 27.57
N ILE A 74 28.46 -71.91 28.11
CA ILE A 74 27.23 -71.52 27.42
C ILE A 74 27.56 -70.66 26.18
N LYS A 75 28.47 -69.68 26.31
CA LYS A 75 28.86 -68.80 25.20
C LYS A 75 29.60 -69.54 24.07
N SER A 76 30.47 -70.48 24.41
CA SER A 76 31.27 -71.19 23.40
C SER A 76 30.55 -72.37 22.76
N ARG A 77 29.63 -73.03 23.47
CA ARG A 77 28.98 -74.26 22.97
C ARG A 77 27.50 -74.12 22.65
N LEU A 78 26.72 -73.43 23.48
CA LEU A 78 25.27 -73.34 23.30
C LEU A 78 24.88 -72.23 22.32
N LEU A 79 25.46 -71.03 22.44
CA LEU A 79 25.12 -69.90 21.58
C LEU A 79 25.41 -70.14 20.09
N PRO A 80 26.57 -70.70 19.69
CA PRO A 80 26.83 -71.02 18.28
C PRO A 80 25.89 -72.10 17.74
N TRP A 81 25.51 -73.08 18.56
CA TRP A 81 24.56 -74.13 18.19
C TRP A 81 23.15 -73.57 17.96
N LEU A 82 22.66 -72.71 18.86
CA LEU A 82 21.38 -72.01 18.66
C LEU A 82 21.41 -71.15 17.38
N GLY A 83 22.51 -70.43 17.13
CA GLY A 83 22.67 -69.61 15.92
C GLY A 83 22.64 -70.41 14.62
N THR A 84 23.09 -71.66 14.61
CA THR A 84 23.13 -72.50 13.40
C THR A 84 21.85 -73.32 13.17
N CYS A 85 21.14 -73.71 14.23
CA CYS A 85 19.90 -74.49 14.12
C CYS A 85 18.72 -73.71 13.50
N PHE A 86 18.71 -72.37 13.59
CA PHE A 86 17.65 -71.54 13.00
C PHE A 86 18.00 -70.97 11.62
N SER A 87 19.22 -71.18 11.11
CA SER A 87 19.69 -70.63 9.83
C SER A 87 19.68 -71.64 8.67
N SER A 88 19.21 -72.86 8.89
CA SER A 88 19.25 -73.92 7.86
C SER A 88 17.97 -74.00 7.04
N HIS A 89 17.68 -72.99 6.20
CA HIS A 89 16.79 -73.15 5.03
C HIS A 89 17.27 -72.25 3.87
N THR A 90 18.24 -72.72 3.09
CA THR A 90 18.20 -72.86 1.62
C THR A 90 19.62 -73.00 1.04
N CYS A 91 19.77 -74.02 0.22
CA CYS A 91 20.94 -74.29 -0.61
C CYS A 91 21.18 -73.13 -1.60
N GLY A 92 22.39 -72.56 -1.63
CA GLY A 92 22.78 -71.53 -2.61
C GLY A 92 23.91 -70.59 -2.15
N SER A 93 25.13 -71.10 -1.99
CA SER A 93 26.30 -70.39 -1.48
C SER A 93 26.94 -69.36 -2.45
N SER A 94 26.15 -68.54 -3.14
CA SER A 94 26.69 -67.43 -3.98
C SER A 94 25.86 -66.14 -4.00
N SER A 95 24.61 -66.12 -3.55
CA SER A 95 23.75 -64.93 -3.58
C SER A 95 23.92 -64.01 -2.36
N HIS A 96 24.16 -64.56 -1.16
CA HIS A 96 24.15 -63.78 0.08
C HIS A 96 25.38 -62.86 0.24
N LEU A 97 26.55 -63.26 -0.30
CA LEU A 97 27.74 -62.41 -0.36
C LEU A 97 27.58 -61.28 -1.38
N GLN A 98 26.87 -61.54 -2.47
CA GLN A 98 26.55 -60.54 -3.49
C GLN A 98 25.57 -59.50 -2.94
N GLU A 99 24.52 -59.95 -2.24
CA GLU A 99 23.54 -59.07 -1.61
C GLU A 99 24.16 -58.23 -0.48
N SER A 100 25.07 -58.79 0.32
CA SER A 100 25.80 -58.02 1.34
C SER A 100 26.69 -56.95 0.71
N ARG A 101 27.40 -57.28 -0.37
CA ARG A 101 28.23 -56.31 -1.13
C ARG A 101 27.39 -55.24 -1.80
N GLU A 102 26.18 -55.57 -2.24
CA GLU A 102 25.22 -54.61 -2.77
C GLU A 102 24.72 -53.66 -1.69
N LYS A 103 24.32 -54.17 -0.53
CA LYS A 103 23.92 -53.33 0.62
C LYS A 103 25.04 -52.39 1.08
N ASP A 104 26.29 -52.85 1.10
CA ASP A 104 27.44 -51.98 1.41
C ASP A 104 27.67 -50.89 0.35
N ARG A 105 27.41 -51.19 -0.93
CA ARG A 105 27.45 -50.18 -2.01
C ARG A 105 26.35 -49.14 -1.83
N TRP A 106 25.12 -49.57 -1.57
CA TRP A 106 23.99 -48.67 -1.29
C TRP A 106 24.23 -47.80 -0.06
N MET A 107 24.82 -48.34 1.02
CA MET A 107 25.15 -47.55 2.21
C MET A 107 26.21 -46.48 1.92
N LYS A 108 27.24 -46.80 1.12
CA LYS A 108 28.25 -45.81 0.71
C LYS A 108 27.68 -44.74 -0.19
N GLU A 109 26.77 -45.11 -1.09
CA GLU A 109 26.09 -44.17 -1.97
C GLU A 109 25.18 -43.23 -1.17
N LEU A 110 24.40 -43.76 -0.23
CA LEU A 110 23.58 -42.97 0.70
C LEU A 110 24.41 -42.06 1.62
N ALA A 111 25.61 -42.48 2.02
CA ALA A 111 26.53 -41.63 2.78
C ALA A 111 27.07 -40.50 1.91
N CYS A 112 27.50 -40.81 0.69
CA CYS A 112 27.99 -39.82 -0.27
C CYS A 112 26.93 -38.78 -0.64
N THR A 113 25.67 -39.19 -0.86
CA THR A 113 24.58 -38.24 -1.14
C THR A 113 24.30 -37.33 0.05
N ARG A 114 24.28 -37.87 1.27
CA ARG A 114 24.14 -37.05 2.49
C ARG A 114 25.29 -36.07 2.68
N ASP A 115 26.53 -36.49 2.43
CA ASP A 115 27.69 -35.60 2.52
C ASP A 115 27.62 -34.47 1.48
N GLN A 116 27.14 -34.77 0.26
CA GLN A 116 26.90 -33.75 -0.78
C GLN A 116 25.79 -32.76 -0.37
N GLU A 117 24.69 -33.25 0.20
CA GLU A 117 23.60 -32.41 0.70
C GLU A 117 24.09 -31.48 1.84
N ILE A 118 24.88 -32.01 2.78
CA ILE A 118 25.48 -31.22 3.87
C ILE A 118 26.37 -30.12 3.29
N HIS A 119 27.27 -30.45 2.36
CA HIS A 119 28.14 -29.45 1.73
C HIS A 119 27.36 -28.39 0.94
N GLN A 120 26.27 -28.78 0.28
CA GLN A 120 25.40 -27.83 -0.41
C GLN A 120 24.74 -26.86 0.59
N LEU A 121 24.21 -27.39 1.70
CA LEU A 121 23.63 -26.57 2.77
C LEU A 121 24.66 -25.64 3.41
N GLU A 122 25.90 -26.08 3.61
CA GLU A 122 27.01 -25.24 4.12
C GLU A 122 27.33 -24.09 3.16
N LYS A 123 27.31 -24.35 1.85
CA LYS A 123 27.52 -23.33 0.82
C LYS A 123 26.39 -22.31 0.79
N GLU A 124 25.14 -22.75 0.90
CA GLU A 124 23.98 -21.86 0.99
C GLU A 124 23.99 -21.04 2.29
N LEU A 125 24.38 -21.65 3.41
CA LEU A 125 24.48 -20.99 4.71
C LEU A 125 25.61 -19.94 4.74
N SER A 126 26.75 -20.22 4.11
CA SER A 126 27.82 -19.22 3.97
C SER A 126 27.44 -18.08 3.03
N SER A 127 26.77 -18.37 1.91
CA SER A 127 26.24 -17.36 0.99
C SER A 127 25.23 -16.43 1.67
N THR A 128 24.27 -17.00 2.41
CA THR A 128 23.25 -16.22 3.13
C THR A 128 23.85 -15.38 4.27
N ARG A 129 24.86 -15.89 4.99
CA ARG A 129 25.60 -15.10 5.98
C ARG A 129 26.30 -13.90 5.35
N LEU A 130 26.91 -14.07 4.19
CA LEU A 130 27.56 -12.98 3.47
C LEU A 130 26.54 -11.93 3.00
N GLN A 131 25.41 -12.36 2.42
CA GLN A 131 24.32 -11.45 2.05
C GLN A 131 23.78 -10.67 3.26
N LEU A 132 23.60 -11.34 4.39
CA LEU A 132 23.17 -10.69 5.63
C LEU A 132 24.18 -9.63 6.07
N SER A 133 25.48 -9.91 5.97
CA SER A 133 26.52 -8.93 6.32
C SER A 133 26.50 -7.69 5.41
N PHE A 134 26.23 -7.85 4.11
CA PHE A 134 26.07 -6.72 3.19
C PHE A 134 24.83 -5.89 3.54
N VAL A 135 23.69 -6.54 3.78
CA VAL A 135 22.46 -5.84 4.17
C VAL A 135 22.62 -5.11 5.51
N GLN A 136 23.35 -5.68 6.46
CA GLN A 136 23.67 -5.00 7.73
C GLN A 136 24.55 -3.77 7.52
N GLN A 137 25.52 -3.84 6.62
CA GLN A 137 26.36 -2.69 6.27
C GLN A 137 25.53 -1.60 5.58
N ASP A 138 24.73 -1.94 4.57
CA ASP A 138 23.86 -1.00 3.87
C ASP A 138 22.88 -0.31 4.83
N LEU A 139 22.36 -1.06 5.81
CA LEU A 139 21.48 -0.51 6.84
C LEU A 139 22.21 0.50 7.74
N ALA A 140 23.45 0.22 8.13
CA ALA A 140 24.26 1.13 8.93
C ALA A 140 24.58 2.42 8.15
N GLU A 141 24.93 2.30 6.87
CA GLU A 141 25.19 3.45 5.98
C GLU A 141 23.92 4.30 5.80
N ALA A 142 22.78 3.67 5.56
CA ALA A 142 21.49 4.36 5.46
C ALA A 142 21.10 5.08 6.75
N GLN A 143 21.39 4.48 7.92
CA GLN A 143 21.12 5.09 9.22
C GLN A 143 21.97 6.36 9.44
N VAL A 144 23.25 6.33 9.06
CA VAL A 144 24.13 7.50 9.12
C VAL A 144 23.64 8.61 8.18
N ALA A 145 23.28 8.26 6.94
CA ALA A 145 22.74 9.24 5.99
C ALA A 145 21.43 9.86 6.50
N LEU A 146 20.56 9.06 7.13
CA LEU A 146 19.31 9.55 7.70
C LEU A 146 19.56 10.56 8.83
N GLU A 147 20.45 10.28 9.78
CA GLU A 147 20.77 11.22 10.86
C GLU A 147 21.43 12.51 10.32
N ASP A 148 22.26 12.43 9.28
CA ASP A 148 22.82 13.61 8.61
C ASP A 148 21.72 14.47 7.95
N THR A 149 20.78 13.85 7.23
CA THR A 149 19.64 14.58 6.62
C THR A 149 18.72 15.20 7.67
N LYS A 150 18.52 14.52 8.80
CA LYS A 150 17.74 15.02 9.94
C LYS A 150 18.42 16.21 10.63
N ALA A 151 19.74 16.15 10.80
CA ALA A 151 20.50 17.28 11.34
C ALA A 151 20.41 18.50 10.42
N LYS A 152 20.59 18.30 9.11
CA LYS A 152 20.47 19.38 8.11
C LYS A 152 19.06 19.97 8.09
N SER A 153 18.02 19.13 8.08
CA SER A 153 16.63 19.61 8.06
C SER A 153 16.25 20.37 9.35
N ALA A 154 16.73 19.92 10.52
CA ALA A 154 16.55 20.64 11.78
C ALA A 154 17.18 22.03 11.74
N THR A 155 18.41 22.17 11.20
CA THR A 155 19.05 23.48 11.08
C THR A 155 18.31 24.42 10.13
N THR A 156 17.81 23.91 9.00
CA THR A 156 17.00 24.72 8.07
C THR A 156 15.66 25.14 8.66
N LEU A 157 15.05 24.28 9.48
CA LEU A 157 13.77 24.58 10.12
C LEU A 157 13.93 25.69 11.16
N LEU A 158 14.98 25.65 11.99
CA LEU A 158 15.28 26.72 12.95
C LEU A 158 15.54 28.06 12.24
N ALA A 159 16.28 28.06 11.13
CA ALA A 159 16.52 29.28 10.36
C ALA A 159 15.21 29.86 9.77
N ALA A 160 14.31 29.01 9.28
CA ALA A 160 13.01 29.44 8.78
C ALA A 160 12.07 29.94 9.90
N GLU A 161 12.12 29.32 11.08
CA GLU A 161 11.38 29.80 12.26
C GLU A 161 11.84 31.19 12.69
N ASP A 162 13.15 31.44 12.72
CA ASP A 162 13.72 32.76 13.02
C ASP A 162 13.28 33.82 11.99
N GLU A 163 13.28 33.48 10.69
CA GLU A 163 12.78 34.36 9.62
C GLU A 163 11.30 34.69 9.79
N ILE A 164 10.46 33.72 10.13
CA ILE A 164 9.02 33.93 10.39
C ILE A 164 8.82 34.86 11.60
N VAL A 165 9.61 34.69 12.65
CA VAL A 165 9.55 35.57 13.83
C VAL A 165 9.93 37.01 13.46
N GLN A 166 10.98 37.17 12.66
CA GLN A 166 11.40 38.48 12.16
C GLN A 166 10.31 39.14 11.29
N LEU A 167 9.77 38.43 10.31
CA LEU A 167 8.70 38.92 9.43
C LEU A 167 7.44 39.29 10.22
N LYS A 168 7.08 38.52 11.25
CA LYS A 168 5.96 38.86 12.15
C LYS A 168 6.21 40.15 12.93
N ALA A 169 7.44 40.39 13.37
CA ALA A 169 7.81 41.63 14.06
C ALA A 169 7.72 42.84 13.11
N GLU A 170 8.23 42.70 11.89
CA GLU A 170 8.16 43.74 10.85
C GLU A 170 6.71 44.04 10.43
N LEU A 171 5.87 43.02 10.29
CA LEU A 171 4.45 43.18 9.97
C LEU A 171 3.68 43.93 11.07
N LYS A 172 3.96 43.63 12.35
CA LYS A 172 3.40 44.40 13.47
C LYS A 172 3.86 45.85 13.44
N ALA A 173 5.15 46.10 13.20
CA ALA A 173 5.68 47.46 13.09
C ALA A 173 5.05 48.24 11.92
N SER A 174 4.82 47.57 10.78
CA SER A 174 4.14 48.17 9.62
C SER A 174 2.69 48.54 9.91
N ARG A 175 1.93 47.65 10.59
CA ARG A 175 0.55 47.95 11.00
C ARG A 175 0.45 49.17 11.92
N VAL A 176 1.37 49.32 12.87
CA VAL A 176 1.42 50.50 13.75
C VAL A 176 1.67 51.78 12.94
N LYS A 177 2.53 51.72 11.92
CA LYS A 177 2.78 52.85 11.01
C LYS A 177 1.53 53.21 10.20
N GLU A 178 0.80 52.23 9.70
CA GLU A 178 -0.46 52.44 8.97
C GLU A 178 -1.52 53.09 9.85
N GLU A 179 -1.70 52.61 11.09
CA GLU A 179 -2.65 53.20 12.04
C GLU A 179 -2.29 54.66 12.38
N CYS A 180 -1.00 54.97 12.49
CA CYS A 180 -0.52 56.34 12.67
C CYS A 180 -0.82 57.22 11.43
N ALA A 181 -0.63 56.67 10.22
CA ALA A 181 -0.94 57.37 8.98
C ALA A 181 -2.44 57.66 8.85
N LEU A 182 -3.31 56.73 9.23
CA LEU A 182 -4.77 56.94 9.27
C LEU A 182 -5.16 58.07 10.23
N LYS A 183 -4.59 58.09 11.45
CA LYS A 183 -4.81 59.20 12.41
C LYS A 183 -4.37 60.56 11.85
N ASN A 184 -3.29 60.57 11.06
CA ASN A 184 -2.85 61.80 10.39
C ASN A 184 -3.78 62.21 9.25
N LEU A 185 -4.35 61.25 8.51
CA LEU A 185 -5.31 61.52 7.45
C LEU A 185 -6.61 62.12 8.00
N ASP A 186 -7.08 61.61 9.14
CA ASP A 186 -8.26 62.12 9.85
C ASP A 186 -8.05 63.59 10.25
N ARG A 187 -6.88 63.91 10.84
CA ARG A 187 -6.48 65.29 11.12
C ARG A 187 -6.41 66.18 9.87
N MET A 188 -5.96 65.64 8.74
CA MET A 188 -5.95 66.37 7.48
C MET A 188 -7.37 66.66 6.98
N SER A 189 -8.30 65.72 7.16
CA SER A 189 -9.72 65.92 6.84
C SER A 189 -10.33 67.05 7.66
N ASP A 190 -10.02 67.13 8.96
CA ASP A 190 -10.46 68.23 9.82
C ASP A 190 -9.94 69.59 9.31
N TYR A 191 -8.68 69.67 8.88
CA TYR A 191 -8.13 70.88 8.29
C TYR A 191 -8.77 71.25 6.95
N GLU A 192 -9.09 70.26 6.11
CA GLU A 192 -9.82 70.49 4.86
C GLU A 192 -11.24 71.02 5.12
N GLN A 193 -11.95 70.49 6.12
CA GLN A 193 -13.26 70.98 6.53
C GLN A 193 -13.17 72.44 7.02
N GLN A 194 -12.20 72.75 7.89
CA GLN A 194 -11.97 74.12 8.35
C GLN A 194 -11.65 75.06 7.19
N LEU A 195 -10.81 74.63 6.23
CA LEU A 195 -10.53 75.40 5.02
C LEU A 195 -11.78 75.65 4.19
N GLN A 196 -12.68 74.68 4.10
CA GLN A 196 -13.94 74.84 3.37
C GLN A 196 -14.87 75.84 4.08
N THR A 197 -15.02 75.74 5.40
CA THR A 197 -15.79 76.72 6.18
C THR A 197 -15.25 78.15 6.01
N LEU A 198 -13.93 78.32 6.10
CA LEU A 198 -13.30 79.63 5.88
C LEU A 198 -13.53 80.15 4.45
N LYS A 199 -13.50 79.27 3.43
CA LYS A 199 -13.81 79.66 2.05
C LYS A 199 -15.26 80.12 1.91
N ASP A 200 -16.19 79.42 2.55
CA ASP A 200 -17.61 79.77 2.51
C ASP A 200 -17.86 81.12 3.23
N GLU A 201 -17.21 81.35 4.37
CA GLU A 201 -17.22 82.65 5.06
C GLU A 201 -16.64 83.77 4.18
N ILE A 202 -15.50 83.56 3.52
CA ILE A 202 -14.92 84.53 2.59
C ILE A 202 -15.87 84.82 1.43
N ALA A 203 -16.56 83.81 0.91
CA ALA A 203 -17.54 83.99 -0.17
C ALA A 203 -18.73 84.84 0.30
N ILE A 204 -19.25 84.60 1.51
CA ILE A 204 -20.32 85.41 2.12
C ILE A 204 -19.85 86.85 2.35
N LEU A 205 -18.69 87.04 2.97
CA LEU A 205 -18.10 88.36 3.20
C LEU A 205 -17.82 89.08 1.88
N GLY A 206 -17.36 88.36 0.86
CA GLY A 206 -17.17 88.85 -0.49
C GLY A 206 -18.46 89.31 -1.15
N ALA A 207 -19.55 88.55 -0.98
CA ALA A 207 -20.89 88.94 -1.45
C ALA A 207 -21.43 90.17 -0.70
N GLN A 208 -21.23 90.27 0.61
CA GLN A 208 -21.59 91.47 1.38
C GLN A 208 -20.77 92.69 0.94
N LYS A 209 -19.46 92.50 0.73
CA LYS A 209 -18.57 93.55 0.22
C LYS A 209 -18.98 94.00 -1.17
N SER A 210 -19.36 93.08 -2.08
CA SER A 210 -19.83 93.43 -3.42
C SER A 210 -21.19 94.15 -3.38
N LEU A 211 -22.08 93.79 -2.47
CA LEU A 211 -23.36 94.48 -2.26
C LEU A 211 -23.14 95.91 -1.72
N LEU A 212 -22.18 96.10 -0.81
CA LEU A 212 -21.74 97.41 -0.32
C LEU A 212 -21.01 98.21 -1.41
N GLN A 213 -20.16 97.58 -2.21
CA GLN A 213 -19.51 98.21 -3.36
C GLN A 213 -20.50 98.58 -4.46
N ASN A 214 -21.53 97.78 -4.72
CA ASN A 214 -22.59 98.08 -5.68
C ASN A 214 -23.44 99.27 -5.21
N ARG A 215 -23.63 99.44 -3.90
CA ARG A 215 -24.22 100.64 -3.32
C ARG A 215 -23.34 101.88 -3.51
N LEU A 216 -22.02 101.72 -3.42
CA LEU A 216 -21.05 102.79 -3.68
C LEU A 216 -20.83 103.06 -5.19
N ALA A 217 -21.12 102.10 -6.06
CA ALA A 217 -20.87 102.15 -7.51
C ALA A 217 -22.04 102.71 -8.35
N LEU A 218 -23.16 103.13 -7.74
CA LEU A 218 -24.20 103.92 -8.41
C LEU A 218 -23.74 105.35 -8.76
N SER A 219 -22.54 105.74 -8.34
CA SER A 219 -21.82 106.88 -8.86
C SER A 219 -20.59 106.42 -9.64
N ARG A 220 -20.64 106.61 -10.97
CA ARG A 220 -19.58 106.48 -11.99
C ARG A 220 -19.38 105.13 -12.68
N SER A 221 -19.59 105.18 -13.99
CA SER A 221 -19.13 104.31 -15.07
C SER A 221 -18.02 105.03 -15.89
N PRO A 222 -17.38 104.44 -16.92
CA PRO A 222 -17.05 103.01 -17.17
C PRO A 222 -15.60 102.77 -17.70
N SER A 223 -15.29 101.49 -18.01
CA SER A 223 -14.39 100.97 -19.10
C SER A 223 -13.01 100.39 -18.68
N PRO A 224 -12.28 99.64 -19.55
CA PRO A 224 -12.36 98.17 -19.67
C PRO A 224 -10.99 97.46 -19.69
N ARG A 225 -11.02 96.12 -19.86
CA ARG A 225 -9.95 95.17 -20.30
C ARG A 225 -9.25 94.38 -19.17
N SER A 226 -9.20 93.05 -19.30
CA SER A 226 -7.99 92.37 -19.77
C SER A 226 -8.20 90.86 -19.91
N ILE A 227 -7.61 90.36 -20.98
CA ILE A 227 -7.39 88.97 -21.41
C ILE A 227 -6.57 88.20 -20.37
N ARG A 228 -6.91 86.93 -20.09
CA ARG A 228 -5.86 85.93 -19.82
C ARG A 228 -6.27 84.47 -20.08
N SER A 229 -5.41 83.85 -20.85
CA SER A 229 -5.24 82.45 -21.26
C SER A 229 -5.38 81.40 -20.15
N ARG A 230 -6.08 80.31 -20.45
CA ARG A 230 -5.92 79.01 -19.78
C ARG A 230 -5.13 78.06 -20.67
N SER A 231 -3.94 77.69 -20.21
CA SER A 231 -3.18 76.54 -20.70
C SER A 231 -3.77 75.25 -20.12
N PRO A 232 -3.89 74.14 -20.88
CA PRO A 232 -4.17 72.83 -20.31
C PRO A 232 -2.86 72.16 -19.89
N SER A 233 -2.69 71.92 -18.60
CA SER A 233 -1.65 71.03 -18.06
C SER A 233 -2.02 69.56 -18.25
N PRO A 234 -1.04 68.64 -18.27
CA PRO A 234 -1.19 67.29 -18.82
C PRO A 234 -1.95 66.34 -17.89
N LEU A 235 -2.72 65.43 -18.48
CA LEU A 235 -3.37 64.32 -17.78
C LEU A 235 -2.30 63.41 -17.13
N PRO A 236 -2.48 62.99 -15.87
CA PRO A 236 -1.61 62.00 -15.25
C PRO A 236 -1.82 60.64 -15.93
N LYS A 237 -0.71 59.94 -16.19
CA LYS A 237 -0.69 58.55 -16.66
C LYS A 237 -1.55 57.70 -15.73
N ARG A 238 -2.68 57.20 -16.25
CA ARG A 238 -3.53 56.19 -15.60
C ARG A 238 -2.65 54.98 -15.29
N SER A 239 -2.40 54.73 -14.01
CA SER A 239 -1.92 53.44 -13.53
C SER A 239 -2.98 52.39 -13.88
N SER A 240 -2.54 51.29 -14.48
CA SER A 240 -3.33 50.11 -14.81
C SER A 240 -4.08 49.60 -13.57
N SER A 241 -5.41 49.69 -13.59
CA SER A 241 -6.26 49.08 -12.57
C SER A 241 -6.14 47.55 -12.66
N PRO A 242 -6.01 46.83 -11.54
CA PRO A 242 -6.03 45.36 -11.57
C PRO A 242 -7.34 44.84 -12.20
N GLY A 243 -7.23 43.82 -13.07
CA GLY A 243 -8.38 43.15 -13.68
C GLY A 243 -9.35 42.55 -12.65
N ARG A 244 -10.63 42.40 -13.03
CA ARG A 244 -11.70 41.96 -12.11
C ARG A 244 -11.46 40.53 -11.60
N ALA A 245 -10.81 39.67 -12.39
CA ALA A 245 -10.40 38.33 -11.97
C ALA A 245 -9.52 38.38 -10.72
N ARG A 246 -8.59 39.35 -10.64
CA ARG A 246 -7.69 39.51 -9.48
C ARG A 246 -8.43 40.01 -8.24
N LEU A 247 -9.39 40.92 -8.41
CA LEU A 247 -10.18 41.48 -7.31
C LEU A 247 -11.13 40.46 -6.65
N THR A 248 -11.59 39.46 -7.42
CA THR A 248 -12.53 38.44 -6.93
C THR A 248 -11.87 37.10 -6.63
N ASN A 249 -10.56 36.98 -6.84
CA ASN A 249 -9.84 35.72 -6.76
C ASN A 249 -9.97 35.06 -5.37
N ALA A 250 -9.66 35.80 -4.30
CA ALA A 250 -9.69 35.26 -2.93
C ALA A 250 -11.08 34.72 -2.52
N SER A 251 -12.16 35.40 -2.89
CA SER A 251 -13.53 34.96 -2.55
C SER A 251 -14.03 33.82 -3.42
N ARG A 252 -13.56 33.70 -4.67
CA ARG A 252 -13.80 32.53 -5.53
C ARG A 252 -13.02 31.33 -5.03
N HIS A 253 -11.75 31.52 -4.68
CA HIS A 253 -10.88 30.51 -4.09
C HIS A 253 -11.53 29.87 -2.86
N ALA A 254 -11.91 30.68 -1.86
CA ALA A 254 -12.55 30.18 -0.64
C ALA A 254 -13.83 29.37 -0.92
N ARG A 255 -14.72 29.88 -1.79
CA ARG A 255 -15.96 29.19 -2.16
C ARG A 255 -15.73 27.88 -2.91
N LEU A 256 -14.69 27.80 -3.74
CA LEU A 256 -14.38 26.58 -4.48
C LEU A 256 -13.78 25.49 -3.59
N VAL A 257 -12.95 25.88 -2.62
CA VAL A 257 -12.42 24.97 -1.59
C VAL A 257 -13.56 24.43 -0.72
N GLU A 258 -14.48 25.29 -0.29
CA GLU A 258 -15.68 24.90 0.45
C GLU A 258 -16.56 23.96 -0.38
N ARG A 259 -16.88 24.32 -1.63
CA ARG A 259 -17.70 23.49 -2.51
C ARG A 259 -17.09 22.12 -2.78
N PHE A 260 -15.76 22.01 -2.93
CA PHE A 260 -15.09 20.73 -3.07
C PHE A 260 -15.23 19.86 -1.81
N SER A 261 -15.18 20.49 -0.64
CA SER A 261 -15.40 19.81 0.65
C SER A 261 -16.85 19.37 0.83
N ASP A 262 -17.82 20.17 0.36
CA ASP A 262 -19.24 19.81 0.34
C ASP A 262 -19.51 18.60 -0.54
N ILE A 263 -18.93 18.58 -1.75
CA ILE A 263 -19.06 17.43 -2.68
C ILE A 263 -18.56 16.14 -2.02
N TYR A 264 -17.46 16.20 -1.27
CA TYR A 264 -16.96 15.05 -0.51
C TYR A 264 -17.93 14.63 0.62
N ALA A 265 -18.56 15.59 1.30
CA ALA A 265 -19.43 15.34 2.43
C ALA A 265 -20.83 14.86 2.04
N GLN A 266 -21.35 15.28 0.88
CA GLN A 266 -22.74 15.02 0.47
C GLN A 266 -22.81 14.24 -0.85
N GLU A 267 -22.48 14.86 -1.98
CA GLU A 267 -22.66 14.27 -3.32
C GLU A 267 -21.91 12.94 -3.48
N ARG A 268 -20.75 12.79 -2.83
CA ARG A 268 -19.99 11.54 -2.76
C ARG A 268 -20.77 10.42 -2.06
N LEU A 269 -21.42 10.71 -0.93
CA LEU A 269 -22.20 9.74 -0.17
C LEU A 269 -23.48 9.33 -0.91
N ASP A 270 -24.11 10.29 -1.60
CA ASP A 270 -25.28 10.02 -2.45
C ASP A 270 -24.89 9.10 -3.61
N ALA A 271 -23.78 9.39 -4.30
CA ALA A 271 -23.24 8.53 -5.34
C ALA A 271 -22.84 7.14 -4.81
N GLN A 272 -22.22 7.08 -3.62
CA GLN A 272 -21.86 5.80 -2.98
C GLN A 272 -23.12 4.97 -2.67
N SER A 273 -24.17 5.61 -2.16
CA SER A 273 -25.43 4.94 -1.82
C SER A 273 -26.14 4.41 -3.08
N LEU A 274 -26.10 5.18 -4.17
CA LEU A 274 -26.63 4.76 -5.47
C LEU A 274 -25.82 3.61 -6.07
N LEU A 275 -24.48 3.66 -6.03
CA LEU A 275 -23.63 2.60 -6.56
C LEU A 275 -23.76 1.29 -5.74
N ARG A 276 -23.95 1.39 -4.43
CA ARG A 276 -24.16 0.25 -3.52
C ARG A 276 -25.40 -0.58 -3.85
N SER A 277 -26.38 -0.06 -4.60
CA SER A 277 -27.52 -0.87 -5.05
C SER A 277 -27.20 -1.77 -6.26
N TYR A 278 -26.04 -1.58 -6.88
CA TYR A 278 -25.61 -2.34 -8.07
C TYR A 278 -24.27 -3.07 -7.88
N VAL A 279 -23.42 -2.59 -6.98
CA VAL A 279 -22.10 -3.16 -6.68
C VAL A 279 -22.00 -3.44 -5.18
N ASP A 280 -21.88 -4.72 -4.83
CA ASP A 280 -21.78 -5.17 -3.44
C ASP A 280 -20.43 -4.82 -2.80
N ASP A 281 -19.37 -4.79 -3.59
CA ASP A 281 -18.02 -4.49 -3.12
C ASP A 281 -17.83 -2.98 -2.90
N LEU A 282 -17.75 -2.57 -1.62
CA LEU A 282 -17.50 -1.19 -1.22
C LEU A 282 -16.16 -0.66 -1.76
N GLU A 283 -15.11 -1.48 -1.82
CA GLU A 283 -13.82 -1.05 -2.36
C GLU A 283 -13.99 -0.64 -3.83
N MET A 284 -14.64 -1.47 -4.64
CA MET A 284 -14.92 -1.15 -6.03
C MET A 284 -15.74 0.14 -6.17
N VAL A 285 -16.78 0.32 -5.35
CA VAL A 285 -17.58 1.56 -5.33
C VAL A 285 -16.71 2.79 -5.05
N GLN A 286 -15.84 2.73 -4.05
CA GLN A 286 -14.93 3.83 -3.70
C GLN A 286 -13.93 4.12 -4.81
N ARG A 287 -13.41 3.08 -5.48
CA ARG A 287 -12.51 3.21 -6.64
C ARG A 287 -13.20 3.86 -7.85
N ILE A 288 -14.47 3.53 -8.09
CA ILE A 288 -15.29 4.17 -9.13
C ILE A 288 -15.45 5.66 -8.85
N ILE A 289 -15.82 6.02 -7.61
CA ILE A 289 -15.98 7.43 -7.19
C ILE A 289 -14.66 8.19 -7.33
N TYR A 290 -13.56 7.66 -6.80
CA TYR A 290 -12.24 8.29 -6.91
C TYR A 290 -11.85 8.49 -8.38
N THR A 291 -12.07 7.48 -9.23
CA THR A 291 -11.78 7.57 -10.67
C THR A 291 -12.63 8.65 -11.34
N ALA A 292 -13.92 8.77 -10.99
CA ALA A 292 -14.79 9.82 -11.49
C ALA A 292 -14.25 11.21 -11.16
N VAL A 293 -13.78 11.43 -9.92
CA VAL A 293 -13.13 12.70 -9.52
C VAL A 293 -11.89 12.99 -10.34
N VAL A 294 -10.99 12.00 -10.45
CA VAL A 294 -9.73 12.16 -11.19
C VAL A 294 -9.97 12.49 -12.65
N GLU A 295 -10.85 11.76 -13.32
CA GLU A 295 -11.16 11.97 -14.73
C GLU A 295 -11.96 13.27 -14.95
N SER A 296 -12.84 13.68 -14.02
CA SER A 296 -13.52 14.98 -14.06
C SER A 296 -12.55 16.15 -14.02
N PHE A 297 -11.58 16.13 -13.11
CA PHE A 297 -10.55 17.17 -13.04
C PHE A 297 -9.68 17.20 -14.29
N ARG A 298 -9.31 16.03 -14.82
CA ARG A 298 -8.57 15.90 -16.07
C ARG A 298 -9.33 16.49 -17.26
N ALA A 299 -10.60 16.10 -17.45
CA ALA A 299 -11.44 16.56 -18.54
C ALA A 299 -11.69 18.08 -18.46
N ALA A 300 -12.02 18.60 -17.28
CA ALA A 300 -12.23 20.03 -17.06
C ALA A 300 -10.94 20.85 -17.33
N LYS A 301 -9.78 20.34 -16.90
CA LYS A 301 -8.48 20.98 -17.17
C LYS A 301 -8.14 21.02 -18.66
N MET A 302 -8.46 19.97 -19.40
CA MET A 302 -8.32 19.95 -20.87
C MET A 302 -9.28 20.94 -21.54
N ALA A 303 -10.55 20.95 -21.12
CA ALA A 303 -11.55 21.87 -21.62
C ALA A 303 -11.16 23.34 -21.37
N PHE A 304 -10.67 23.67 -20.17
CA PHE A 304 -10.18 25.00 -19.84
C PHE A 304 -9.01 25.43 -20.72
N ARG A 305 -7.99 24.56 -20.89
CA ARG A 305 -6.85 24.87 -21.77
C ARG A 305 -7.29 25.15 -23.21
N GLN A 306 -8.22 24.35 -23.74
CA GLN A 306 -8.78 24.56 -25.08
C GLN A 306 -9.58 25.87 -25.15
N PHE A 307 -10.42 26.14 -24.16
CA PHE A 307 -11.23 27.35 -24.09
C PHE A 307 -10.35 28.61 -24.01
N LYS A 308 -9.36 28.60 -23.11
CA LYS A 308 -8.37 29.67 -22.97
C LYS A 308 -7.60 29.92 -24.26
N MET A 309 -7.18 28.87 -24.94
CA MET A 309 -6.52 28.98 -26.25
C MET A 309 -7.44 29.58 -27.33
N ARG A 310 -8.74 29.23 -27.35
CA ARG A 310 -9.71 29.84 -28.27
C ARG A 310 -9.91 31.32 -27.97
N VAL A 311 -10.15 31.68 -26.71
CA VAL A 311 -10.31 33.07 -26.27
C VAL A 311 -9.08 33.89 -26.62
N ARG A 312 -7.89 33.39 -26.35
CA ARG A 312 -6.62 34.06 -26.67
C ARG A 312 -6.48 34.35 -28.17
N LYS A 313 -6.83 33.39 -29.03
CA LYS A 313 -6.81 33.57 -30.50
C LYS A 313 -7.80 34.66 -30.94
N THR A 314 -9.03 34.62 -30.43
CA THR A 314 -10.05 35.61 -30.77
C THR A 314 -9.66 37.02 -30.31
N LEU A 315 -9.18 37.16 -29.08
CA LEU A 315 -8.76 38.45 -28.53
C LEU A 315 -7.51 39.01 -29.24
N SER A 316 -6.57 38.15 -29.67
CA SER A 316 -5.36 38.59 -30.37
C SER A 316 -5.63 39.32 -31.70
N LEU A 317 -6.79 39.07 -32.33
CA LEU A 317 -7.20 39.73 -33.57
C LEU A 317 -7.70 41.17 -33.36
N SER A 318 -8.09 41.52 -32.14
CA SER A 318 -8.69 42.82 -31.79
C SER A 318 -7.88 43.58 -30.74
N TYR A 319 -6.71 43.08 -30.38
CA TYR A 319 -5.92 43.57 -29.26
C TYR A 319 -5.05 44.77 -29.67
N SER A 320 -5.38 45.94 -29.11
CA SER A 320 -4.59 47.18 -29.19
C SER A 320 -4.57 47.89 -27.82
N GLY A 321 -4.37 47.13 -26.74
CA GLY A 321 -4.45 47.60 -25.36
C GLY A 321 -3.09 47.63 -24.62
N PRO A 322 -3.00 48.32 -23.46
CA PRO A 322 -1.84 48.30 -22.58
C PRO A 322 -1.84 47.14 -21.56
N GLU A 323 -2.94 46.41 -21.42
CA GLU A 323 -3.10 45.28 -20.46
C GLU A 323 -2.65 43.95 -21.07
N SER A 324 -1.97 43.08 -20.31
CA SER A 324 -1.57 41.77 -20.81
C SER A 324 -2.74 41.00 -21.46
N LEU A 325 -2.51 40.48 -22.67
CA LEU A 325 -3.46 39.62 -23.38
C LEU A 325 -3.91 38.42 -22.52
N GLU A 326 -3.02 37.94 -21.65
CA GLU A 326 -3.28 36.86 -20.71
C GLU A 326 -4.27 37.27 -19.62
N ASP A 327 -4.10 38.46 -19.03
CA ASP A 327 -5.00 39.00 -18.02
C ASP A 327 -6.39 39.24 -18.62
N MET A 328 -6.46 39.79 -19.83
CA MET A 328 -7.73 40.01 -20.54
C MET A 328 -8.44 38.70 -20.89
N ALA A 329 -7.70 37.68 -21.33
CA ALA A 329 -8.26 36.36 -21.61
C ALA A 329 -8.84 35.73 -20.33
N MET A 330 -8.12 35.81 -19.20
CA MET A 330 -8.62 35.32 -17.91
C MET A 330 -9.86 36.12 -17.45
N ASP A 331 -9.83 37.44 -17.55
CA ASP A 331 -10.97 38.32 -17.21
C ASP A 331 -12.21 38.02 -18.05
N TYR A 332 -12.04 37.64 -19.32
CA TYR A 332 -13.12 37.19 -20.20
C TYR A 332 -13.66 35.83 -19.76
N ILE A 333 -12.78 34.86 -19.50
CA ILE A 333 -13.19 33.50 -19.09
C ILE A 333 -13.97 33.55 -17.77
N VAL A 334 -13.50 34.33 -16.79
CA VAL A 334 -14.18 34.48 -15.49
C VAL A 334 -15.55 35.13 -15.63
N ARG A 335 -15.74 36.03 -16.61
CA ARG A 335 -17.05 36.65 -16.90
C ARG A 335 -18.01 35.71 -17.63
N GLN A 336 -17.46 34.76 -18.37
CA GLN A 336 -18.20 33.94 -19.32
C GLN A 336 -18.01 32.45 -19.03
N GLU A 337 -18.01 32.11 -17.74
CA GLU A 337 -17.85 30.76 -17.22
C GLU A 337 -19.04 29.84 -17.60
N ASP A 338 -20.20 30.43 -17.89
CA ASP A 338 -21.42 29.79 -18.38
C ASP A 338 -21.29 29.15 -19.77
N LEU A 339 -20.33 29.62 -20.60
CA LEU A 339 -20.04 29.01 -21.90
C LEU A 339 -19.26 27.70 -21.81
N TYR A 340 -18.91 27.26 -20.61
CA TYR A 340 -18.30 25.94 -20.43
C TYR A 340 -19.31 24.83 -20.76
N ASP A 341 -19.01 24.06 -21.81
CA ASP A 341 -19.77 22.87 -22.16
C ASP A 341 -19.44 21.71 -21.21
N VAL A 342 -20.08 21.76 -20.03
CA VAL A 342 -19.96 20.71 -19.01
C VAL A 342 -20.41 19.36 -19.56
N GLN A 343 -21.40 19.33 -20.46
CA GLN A 343 -21.95 18.07 -20.98
C GLN A 343 -20.92 17.32 -21.84
N ALA A 344 -20.15 18.03 -22.67
CA ALA A 344 -19.06 17.44 -23.41
C ALA A 344 -18.00 16.80 -22.47
N SER A 345 -17.63 17.50 -21.39
CA SER A 345 -16.71 16.93 -20.39
C SER A 345 -17.30 15.73 -19.65
N VAL A 346 -18.58 15.76 -19.28
CA VAL A 346 -19.25 14.59 -18.66
C VAL A 346 -19.18 13.36 -19.58
N CYS A 347 -19.46 13.54 -20.87
CA CYS A 347 -19.36 12.44 -21.85
C CYS A 347 -17.92 11.92 -22.00
N GLU A 348 -16.92 12.80 -21.91
CA GLU A 348 -15.50 12.41 -21.94
C GLU A 348 -15.11 11.61 -20.69
N VAL A 349 -15.54 12.03 -19.50
CA VAL A 349 -15.32 11.30 -18.24
C VAL A 349 -15.93 9.91 -18.29
N ILE A 350 -17.20 9.79 -18.67
CA ILE A 350 -17.88 8.49 -18.76
C ILE A 350 -17.13 7.56 -19.74
N ARG A 351 -16.67 8.09 -20.87
CA ARG A 351 -15.87 7.32 -21.83
C ARG A 351 -14.53 6.86 -21.23
N ALA A 352 -13.84 7.74 -20.51
CA ALA A 352 -12.57 7.44 -19.85
C ALA A 352 -12.73 6.39 -18.74
N MET A 353 -13.82 6.47 -17.97
CA MET A 353 -14.16 5.49 -16.94
C MET A 353 -14.44 4.10 -17.54
N ASN A 354 -15.19 4.03 -18.65
CA ASN A 354 -15.52 2.77 -19.33
C ASN A 354 -14.31 1.99 -19.86
N ILE A 355 -13.17 2.65 -20.10
CA ILE A 355 -11.93 2.01 -20.57
C ILE A 355 -10.91 1.81 -19.45
N ASN A 356 -11.23 2.20 -18.21
CA ASN A 356 -10.26 2.17 -17.12
C ASN A 356 -10.14 0.75 -16.52
N PRO A 357 -8.95 0.12 -16.56
CA PRO A 357 -8.77 -1.26 -16.11
C PRO A 357 -8.82 -1.44 -14.58
N LYS A 358 -8.81 -0.35 -13.80
CA LYS A 358 -8.81 -0.38 -12.33
C LYS A 358 -10.20 -0.45 -11.72
N ILE A 359 -11.23 -0.22 -12.51
CA ILE A 359 -12.63 -0.23 -12.08
C ILE A 359 -13.42 -1.20 -12.94
N SER A 360 -14.38 -1.87 -12.33
CA SER A 360 -15.31 -2.77 -12.99
C SER A 360 -16.72 -2.37 -12.61
N PHE A 361 -17.62 -2.38 -13.57
CA PHE A 361 -19.03 -2.12 -13.35
C PHE A 361 -19.84 -3.23 -14.04
N PRO A 362 -20.97 -3.67 -13.46
CA PRO A 362 -21.80 -4.68 -14.10
C PRO A 362 -22.19 -4.24 -15.51
N PRO A 363 -22.11 -5.13 -16.52
CA PRO A 363 -22.34 -4.78 -17.92
C PRO A 363 -23.77 -4.28 -18.20
N GLU A 364 -24.72 -4.53 -17.31
CA GLU A 364 -26.10 -4.08 -17.38
C GLU A 364 -26.30 -2.62 -16.92
N THR A 365 -25.24 -1.98 -16.39
CA THR A 365 -25.31 -0.67 -15.76
C THR A 365 -24.28 0.30 -16.35
N ASP A 366 -24.63 1.59 -16.42
CA ASP A 366 -23.78 2.64 -17.01
C ASP A 366 -23.37 3.68 -15.94
N PHE A 367 -22.15 4.18 -16.02
CA PHE A 367 -21.63 5.28 -15.18
C PHE A 367 -22.44 6.58 -15.33
N ILE A 368 -23.32 6.69 -16.33
CA ILE A 368 -24.29 7.78 -16.42
C ILE A 368 -25.13 7.97 -15.14
N MET A 369 -25.31 6.92 -14.32
CA MET A 369 -26.03 7.02 -13.05
C MET A 369 -25.39 8.00 -12.06
N ILE A 370 -24.06 8.14 -12.09
CA ILE A 370 -23.32 9.13 -11.27
C ILE A 370 -23.03 10.42 -12.03
N SER A 371 -23.71 10.67 -13.15
CA SER A 371 -23.51 11.89 -13.96
C SER A 371 -23.79 13.18 -13.20
N GLY A 372 -24.64 13.15 -12.16
CA GLY A 372 -24.85 14.28 -11.25
C GLY A 372 -23.56 14.68 -10.53
N LEU A 373 -22.87 13.71 -9.92
CA LEU A 373 -21.58 13.91 -9.27
C LEU A 373 -20.52 14.38 -10.29
N ILE A 374 -20.41 13.70 -11.44
CA ILE A 374 -19.43 14.04 -12.50
C ILE A 374 -19.63 15.47 -12.99
N ARG A 375 -20.89 15.90 -13.18
CA ARG A 375 -21.24 17.25 -13.64
C ARG A 375 -20.77 18.32 -12.66
N GLU A 376 -21.04 18.13 -11.37
CA GLU A 376 -20.64 19.06 -10.32
C GLU A 376 -19.11 19.13 -10.19
N LEU A 377 -18.43 17.99 -10.25
CA LEU A 377 -16.97 17.92 -10.25
C LEU A 377 -16.35 18.63 -11.46
N CYS A 378 -16.89 18.42 -12.66
CA CYS A 378 -16.41 19.11 -13.87
C CYS A 378 -16.58 20.63 -13.76
N ARG A 379 -17.71 21.11 -13.23
CA ARG A 379 -17.97 22.54 -13.00
C ARG A 379 -16.93 23.12 -12.04
N VAL A 380 -16.80 22.53 -10.85
CA VAL A 380 -15.86 23.00 -9.81
C VAL A 380 -14.42 22.94 -10.32
N ALA A 381 -14.01 21.84 -10.96
CA ALA A 381 -12.67 21.69 -11.49
C ALA A 381 -12.37 22.74 -12.58
N PHE A 382 -13.33 23.05 -13.46
CA PHE A 382 -13.15 24.09 -14.47
C PHE A 382 -12.99 25.47 -13.80
N SER A 383 -13.86 25.80 -12.84
CA SER A 383 -13.77 27.03 -12.05
C SER A 383 -12.42 27.16 -11.35
N MET A 384 -11.91 26.08 -10.77
CA MET A 384 -10.62 26.02 -10.08
C MET A 384 -9.42 26.34 -11.00
N GLN A 385 -9.51 26.01 -12.30
CA GLN A 385 -8.46 26.38 -13.26
C GLN A 385 -8.46 27.88 -13.62
N THR A 386 -9.53 28.60 -13.30
CA THR A 386 -9.62 30.05 -13.55
C THR A 386 -9.03 30.89 -12.40
N LEU A 387 -8.60 30.26 -11.31
CA LEU A 387 -7.93 30.90 -10.17
C LEU A 387 -6.46 31.17 -10.50
N ASP A 388 -5.85 32.06 -9.71
CA ASP A 388 -4.42 32.41 -9.79
C ASP A 388 -3.84 32.46 -8.36
N PRO A 389 -3.09 31.42 -7.92
CA PRO A 389 -2.75 30.20 -8.65
C PRO A 389 -3.94 29.23 -8.84
N PRO A 390 -3.90 28.31 -9.82
CA PRO A 390 -4.97 27.34 -10.06
C PRO A 390 -4.94 26.20 -9.03
N LEU A 391 -6.12 25.72 -8.66
CA LEU A 391 -6.26 24.55 -7.78
C LEU A 391 -6.36 23.25 -8.59
N ASP A 392 -5.75 22.20 -8.09
CA ASP A 392 -5.78 20.87 -8.71
C ASP A 392 -5.81 19.77 -7.64
N ILE A 393 -5.99 18.53 -8.06
CA ILE A 393 -6.00 17.36 -7.17
C ILE A 393 -4.69 16.59 -7.20
N SER A 394 -4.37 15.93 -6.08
CA SER A 394 -3.26 14.97 -6.03
C SER A 394 -3.63 13.67 -6.72
N PHE A 395 -2.82 13.24 -7.69
CA PHE A 395 -2.97 11.93 -8.31
C PHE A 395 -2.31 10.86 -7.42
N GLY A 396 -3.14 10.02 -6.81
CA GLY A 396 -2.73 8.87 -6.04
C GLY A 396 -2.54 7.62 -6.90
N THR A 397 -1.49 6.86 -6.60
CA THR A 397 -1.22 5.54 -7.17
C THR A 397 -1.38 4.43 -6.13
N ASP A 398 -2.04 3.34 -6.51
CA ASP A 398 -2.17 2.14 -5.68
C ASP A 398 -0.79 1.62 -5.29
N GLY A 399 -0.61 1.30 -4.01
CA GLY A 399 0.65 0.82 -3.46
C GLY A 399 1.67 1.92 -3.15
N GLU A 400 1.32 3.21 -3.26
CA GLU A 400 2.20 4.30 -2.81
C GLU A 400 2.34 4.35 -1.28
N LEU A 401 3.44 4.95 -0.81
CA LEU A 401 3.64 5.20 0.62
C LEU A 401 2.59 6.18 1.12
N PHE A 402 1.92 5.82 2.22
CA PHE A 402 0.93 6.68 2.85
C PHE A 402 1.58 7.98 3.34
N SER A 403 1.05 9.12 2.91
CA SER A 403 1.45 10.45 3.37
C SER A 403 0.36 11.05 4.26
N GLU A 404 0.68 11.24 5.54
CA GLU A 404 -0.22 11.88 6.51
C GLU A 404 -0.44 13.38 6.21
N TYR A 405 0.47 14.00 5.47
CA TYR A 405 0.32 15.36 4.98
C TYR A 405 -0.84 15.48 3.98
N LYS A 406 -0.91 14.54 3.01
CA LYS A 406 -1.90 14.57 1.91
C LYS A 406 -3.23 13.91 2.26
N TYR A 407 -3.21 12.84 3.04
CA TYR A 407 -4.37 11.97 3.20
C TYR A 407 -4.70 11.70 4.66
N ARG A 408 -6.00 11.53 4.93
CA ARG A 408 -6.53 10.90 6.14
C ARG A 408 -6.76 9.42 5.87
N ARG A 409 -6.57 8.58 6.89
CA ARG A 409 -6.92 7.15 6.81
C ARG A 409 -8.42 6.97 7.03
N SER A 410 -9.06 6.21 6.15
CA SER A 410 -10.43 5.73 6.38
C SER A 410 -10.49 4.79 7.57
N TYR A 411 -11.67 4.63 8.17
CA TYR A 411 -11.87 3.81 9.38
C TYR A 411 -11.59 2.31 9.17
N ASP A 412 -11.71 1.82 7.94
CA ASP A 412 -11.47 0.44 7.52
C ASP A 412 -10.00 0.17 7.16
N SER A 413 -9.12 1.14 7.40
CA SER A 413 -7.68 1.02 7.20
C SER A 413 -6.98 0.19 8.27
N GLU A 414 -5.95 -0.54 7.86
CA GLU A 414 -4.91 -1.02 8.75
C GLU A 414 -3.92 0.11 9.06
N PHE A 415 -4.09 0.79 10.21
CA PHE A 415 -3.29 1.97 10.59
C PHE A 415 -1.77 1.73 10.64
N THR A 416 -1.36 0.48 10.88
CA THR A 416 0.05 0.06 10.86
C THR A 416 0.61 -0.20 9.46
N ALA A 417 -0.23 -0.27 8.42
CA ALA A 417 0.20 -0.54 7.06
C ALA A 417 0.82 0.72 6.43
N PRO A 418 2.02 0.63 5.82
CA PRO A 418 2.68 1.79 5.22
C PRO A 418 2.17 2.14 3.82
N LEU A 419 1.45 1.22 3.16
CA LEU A 419 1.03 1.38 1.76
C LEU A 419 -0.46 1.65 1.62
N VAL A 420 -0.79 2.54 0.68
CA VAL A 420 -2.16 2.81 0.25
C VAL A 420 -2.65 1.65 -0.61
N ALA A 421 -3.75 1.02 -0.21
CA ALA A 421 -4.45 0.03 -1.02
C ALA A 421 -5.20 0.70 -2.17
N TYR A 422 -5.97 1.74 -1.85
CA TYR A 422 -6.69 2.57 -2.81
C TYR A 422 -7.07 3.91 -2.19
N HIS A 423 -7.32 4.90 -3.04
CA HIS A 423 -7.78 6.23 -2.65
C HIS A 423 -9.30 6.30 -2.73
N VAL A 424 -9.92 6.93 -1.74
CA VAL A 424 -11.37 7.18 -1.69
C VAL A 424 -11.67 8.58 -2.22
N TRP A 425 -10.82 9.55 -1.86
CA TRP A 425 -10.94 10.94 -2.28
C TRP A 425 -9.55 11.58 -2.45
N PRO A 426 -9.28 12.32 -3.54
CA PRO A 426 -7.98 12.96 -3.72
C PRO A 426 -7.81 14.17 -2.78
N ALA A 427 -6.56 14.54 -2.49
CA ALA A 427 -6.26 15.77 -1.79
C ALA A 427 -6.37 16.96 -2.75
N LEU A 428 -6.91 18.08 -2.26
CA LEU A 428 -6.92 19.34 -3.01
C LEU A 428 -5.60 20.08 -2.75
N MET A 429 -4.94 20.44 -3.83
CA MET A 429 -3.60 21.03 -3.86
C MET A 429 -3.66 22.43 -4.48
N GLU A 430 -2.91 23.34 -3.88
CA GLU A 430 -2.51 24.61 -4.49
C GLU A 430 -1.00 24.56 -4.66
N GLU A 431 -0.53 24.45 -5.91
CA GLU A 431 0.87 24.15 -6.22
C GLU A 431 1.34 22.88 -5.48
N ASP A 432 2.19 23.02 -4.46
CA ASP A 432 2.70 21.91 -3.63
C ASP A 432 2.07 21.84 -2.23
N THR A 433 1.14 22.75 -1.92
CA THR A 433 0.49 22.84 -0.60
C THR A 433 -0.84 22.10 -0.58
N VAL A 434 -1.05 21.25 0.43
CA VAL A 434 -2.35 20.59 0.66
C VAL A 434 -3.30 21.59 1.31
N LEU A 435 -4.37 21.97 0.59
CA LEU A 435 -5.46 22.79 1.14
C LEU A 435 -6.51 21.93 1.86
N VAL A 436 -6.88 20.80 1.24
CA VAL A 436 -7.86 19.85 1.79
C VAL A 436 -7.27 18.46 1.71
N LYS A 437 -7.16 17.78 2.87
CA LYS A 437 -6.68 16.40 2.91
C LYS A 437 -7.67 15.46 2.22
N GLY A 438 -7.14 14.61 1.36
CA GLY A 438 -7.88 13.50 0.78
C GLY A 438 -8.13 12.37 1.77
N GLU A 439 -8.66 11.27 1.27
CA GLU A 439 -8.96 10.06 2.04
C GLU A 439 -8.41 8.83 1.32
N ALA A 440 -7.70 7.97 2.06
CA ALA A 440 -7.10 6.76 1.52
C ALA A 440 -7.26 5.57 2.48
N VAL A 441 -7.38 4.37 1.90
CA VAL A 441 -7.43 3.10 2.62
C VAL A 441 -6.06 2.45 2.55
N THR A 442 -5.59 1.92 3.67
CA THR A 442 -4.25 1.30 3.79
C THR A 442 -4.39 -0.14 4.25
N ARG A 443 -3.64 -1.06 3.64
CA ARG A 443 -3.66 -2.50 3.99
C ARG A 443 -2.29 -3.14 3.78
N ARG A 444 -1.94 -4.13 4.61
CA ARG A 444 -0.74 -4.94 4.39
C ARG A 444 -0.88 -5.75 3.10
N GLY A 445 0.15 -5.70 2.25
CA GLY A 445 0.14 -6.43 0.99
C GLY A 445 -0.59 -5.74 -0.18
N ALA A 446 -0.89 -4.44 -0.08
CA ALA A 446 -1.51 -3.62 -1.14
C ALA A 446 -0.83 -3.74 -2.53
N VAL A 447 0.43 -4.17 -2.60
CA VAL A 447 1.18 -4.38 -3.86
C VAL A 447 0.70 -5.63 -4.63
N ARG A 448 -0.15 -6.49 -4.05
CA ARG A 448 -0.48 -7.81 -4.63
C ARG A 448 -1.55 -7.84 -5.72
N SER A 449 -2.18 -6.73 -6.09
CA SER A 449 -3.17 -6.71 -7.20
C SER A 449 -2.57 -6.52 -8.60
N ARG A 450 -1.39 -7.07 -8.86
CA ARG A 450 -0.92 -7.30 -10.24
C ARG A 450 -1.40 -8.70 -10.67
N SER A 451 -2.60 -8.72 -11.25
CA SER A 451 -3.18 -9.79 -12.07
C SER A 451 -2.54 -11.17 -11.93
N ARG A 452 -2.99 -11.99 -10.97
CA ARG A 452 -2.97 -13.43 -11.20
C ARG A 452 -4.01 -13.71 -12.27
N SER A 453 -3.55 -13.85 -13.51
CA SER A 453 -4.33 -14.49 -14.56
C SER A 453 -4.82 -15.83 -14.04
N SER A 454 -6.13 -15.97 -13.87
CA SER A 454 -6.78 -17.27 -13.74
C SER A 454 -6.55 -18.00 -15.06
N SER A 455 -5.54 -18.84 -15.12
CA SER A 455 -5.33 -19.75 -16.25
C SER A 455 -6.55 -20.69 -16.34
N PRO A 456 -7.07 -20.96 -17.55
CA PRO A 456 -8.22 -21.83 -17.72
C PRO A 456 -7.89 -23.27 -17.29
N LEU A 457 -8.87 -23.87 -16.64
CA LEU A 457 -9.01 -25.29 -16.30
C LEU A 457 -8.22 -26.21 -17.26
N ARG A 458 -7.25 -26.93 -16.70
CA ARG A 458 -6.61 -28.07 -17.35
C ARG A 458 -7.65 -29.17 -17.49
N SER A 459 -8.13 -29.39 -18.71
CA SER A 459 -9.00 -30.49 -19.08
C SER A 459 -8.36 -31.83 -18.69
N GLY A 460 -9.08 -32.61 -17.89
CA GLY A 460 -8.73 -34.01 -17.65
C GLY A 460 -8.99 -34.82 -18.92
N SER A 461 -7.94 -35.45 -19.45
CA SER A 461 -8.08 -36.48 -20.47
C SER A 461 -8.73 -37.73 -19.84
N PRO A 462 -9.73 -38.35 -20.49
CA PRO A 462 -10.23 -39.65 -20.05
C PRO A 462 -9.24 -40.74 -20.46
N ARG A 463 -8.96 -41.65 -19.53
CA ARG A 463 -8.33 -42.94 -19.81
C ARG A 463 -9.32 -43.82 -20.56
N ILE A 464 -8.94 -44.30 -21.75
CA ILE A 464 -9.21 -45.64 -22.26
C ILE A 464 -7.89 -46.16 -22.83
#